data_AF-A0A1H1PAR0-F1
#
_entry.id   AF-A0A1H1PAR0-F1
#
_cell.length_a   1.000
_cell.length_b   1.000
_cell.length_c   1.000
_cell.angle_alpha   90.00
_cell.angle_beta   90.00
_cell.angle_gamma   90.00
#
_symmetry.space_group_name_H-M   'P 1'
#
loop_
_entity.id
_entity.type
_entity.pdbx_description
1 polymer ?
#
loop_
_entity_poly.entity_id
_entity_poly.type
_entity_poly.pdbx_seq_one_letter_code
_entity_poly.pdbx_strand_id
1 'polypeptide(L)'
;MEQNSALAALADPARWRIVTALADRPQSVGVIADEVGLRQPQATKHLQTLERAGLVVSQRSGQRKIFALEAGPLRDLAVRLGRLADGADRQSTVRADFDNYGASLAEELASATAHRWADGRSFSFRRRLAAPRETVWAAVTEADRMARWWVPDHLRVARLIFEAVPGGRVIQEYADAADRTGVDGLVGRAEGVVRSVVDGERIGFRLSPLLPTGAVAFTADYTVTLADHRDAPGGASAGDPSRPEPVTTELDVRFRIDDSVVESADFIAGIELGWNQSLDRLAALINAEQK
;
A
#
# COMPACT_ATOMS: atom_id res chain seq x y z
N MET A 1 -1.94 26.35 -16.71
CA MET A 1 -2.74 26.61 -15.50
C MET A 1 -4.26 26.68 -15.78
N GLU A 2 -4.77 26.13 -16.90
CA GLU A 2 -6.19 26.18 -17.29
C GLU A 2 -7.00 24.89 -16.94
N GLN A 3 -6.32 23.78 -16.60
CA GLN A 3 -6.93 22.43 -16.57
C GLN A 3 -7.92 22.17 -15.40
N ASN A 4 -7.99 23.06 -14.40
CA ASN A 4 -8.89 22.96 -13.23
C ASN A 4 -10.04 23.98 -13.23
N SER A 5 -10.14 24.84 -14.26
CA SER A 5 -11.14 25.91 -14.31
C SER A 5 -12.58 25.37 -14.34
N ALA A 6 -12.86 24.34 -15.15
CA ALA A 6 -14.19 23.74 -15.28
C ALA A 6 -14.66 23.04 -13.99
N LEU A 7 -13.80 22.22 -13.35
CA LEU A 7 -14.14 21.57 -12.07
C LEU A 7 -14.38 22.59 -10.96
N ALA A 8 -13.52 23.61 -10.84
CA ALA A 8 -13.71 24.69 -9.86
C ALA A 8 -14.99 25.51 -10.13
N ALA A 9 -15.34 25.71 -11.40
CA ALA A 9 -16.59 26.34 -11.78
C ALA A 9 -17.80 25.45 -11.44
N LEU A 10 -17.73 24.13 -11.60
CA LEU A 10 -18.85 23.23 -11.29
C LEU A 10 -19.03 22.94 -9.79
N ALA A 11 -17.99 23.14 -8.96
CA ALA A 11 -18.02 22.87 -7.52
C ALA A 11 -19.01 23.76 -6.71
N ASP A 12 -19.60 24.78 -7.32
CA ASP A 12 -20.60 25.64 -6.67
C ASP A 12 -22.02 25.15 -6.97
N PRO A 13 -22.85 24.89 -5.93
CA PRO A 13 -24.19 24.35 -6.11
C PRO A 13 -25.13 25.21 -6.97
N ALA A 14 -24.95 26.53 -7.01
CA ALA A 14 -25.74 27.42 -7.86
C ALA A 14 -25.32 27.29 -9.33
N ARG A 15 -24.00 27.21 -9.59
CA ARG A 15 -23.49 26.97 -10.94
C ARG A 15 -23.86 25.59 -11.47
N TRP A 16 -23.86 24.57 -10.62
CA TRP A 16 -24.34 23.23 -10.96
C TRP A 16 -25.81 23.26 -11.43
N ARG A 17 -26.70 23.89 -10.65
CA ARG A 17 -28.13 24.02 -11.03
C ARG A 17 -28.32 24.78 -12.34
N ILE A 18 -27.52 25.82 -12.60
CA ILE A 18 -27.56 26.57 -13.86
C ILE A 18 -27.16 25.69 -15.06
N VAL A 19 -26.07 24.92 -14.95
CA VAL A 19 -25.66 24.03 -16.07
C VAL A 19 -26.65 22.89 -16.27
N THR A 20 -27.28 22.39 -15.20
CA THR A 20 -28.37 21.40 -15.31
C THR A 20 -29.58 21.97 -16.05
N ALA A 21 -30.04 23.18 -15.70
CA ALA A 21 -31.15 23.83 -16.42
C ALA A 21 -30.82 24.07 -17.91
N LEU A 22 -29.59 24.50 -18.19
CA LEU A 22 -29.12 24.73 -19.56
C LEU A 22 -28.87 23.44 -20.37
N ALA A 23 -28.80 22.28 -19.72
CA ALA A 23 -28.68 20.99 -20.40
C ALA A 23 -29.97 20.62 -21.14
N ASP A 24 -31.13 21.06 -20.63
CA ASP A 24 -32.43 20.80 -21.26
C ASP A 24 -32.64 21.70 -22.48
N ARG A 25 -32.29 22.99 -22.38
CA ARG A 25 -32.46 23.97 -23.46
C ARG A 25 -31.68 25.26 -23.23
N PRO A 26 -31.30 25.99 -24.31
CA PRO A 26 -30.80 27.36 -24.19
C PRO A 26 -31.84 28.31 -23.59
N GLN A 27 -31.43 29.17 -22.66
CA GLN A 27 -32.33 30.07 -21.92
C GLN A 27 -31.73 31.46 -21.70
N SER A 28 -32.61 32.44 -21.44
CA SER A 28 -32.17 33.79 -21.05
C SER A 28 -31.83 33.86 -19.56
N VAL A 29 -30.95 34.78 -19.18
CA VAL A 29 -30.54 34.97 -17.77
C VAL A 29 -31.71 35.14 -16.79
N GLY A 30 -32.79 35.82 -17.19
CA GLY A 30 -33.97 36.02 -16.32
C GLY A 30 -34.72 34.73 -16.06
N VAL A 31 -34.88 33.88 -17.09
CA VAL A 31 -35.52 32.56 -16.96
C VAL A 31 -34.67 31.63 -16.10
N ILE A 32 -33.35 31.61 -16.35
CA ILE A 32 -32.40 30.81 -15.55
C ILE A 32 -32.45 31.24 -14.07
N ALA A 33 -32.46 32.55 -13.82
CA ALA A 33 -32.49 33.10 -12.47
C ALA A 33 -33.76 32.68 -11.71
N ASP A 34 -34.92 32.75 -12.36
CA ASP A 34 -36.19 32.30 -11.80
C ASP A 34 -36.20 30.79 -11.52
N GLU A 35 -35.81 29.99 -12.52
CA GLU A 35 -35.80 28.52 -12.44
C GLU A 35 -34.88 27.99 -11.35
N VAL A 36 -33.72 28.62 -11.16
CA VAL A 36 -32.75 28.24 -10.12
C VAL A 36 -32.89 29.08 -8.84
N GLY A 37 -33.96 29.87 -8.68
CA GLY A 37 -34.25 30.63 -7.47
C GLY A 37 -33.17 31.64 -7.05
N LEU A 38 -32.50 32.26 -8.02
CA LEU A 38 -31.46 33.27 -7.80
C LEU A 38 -31.94 34.66 -8.19
N ARG A 39 -31.37 35.67 -7.56
CA ARG A 39 -31.51 37.04 -8.07
C ARG A 39 -30.72 37.17 -9.36
N GLN A 40 -31.26 37.91 -10.33
CA GLN A 40 -30.63 38.08 -11.65
C GLN A 40 -29.15 38.55 -11.61
N PRO A 41 -28.70 39.46 -10.71
CA PRO A 41 -27.27 39.81 -10.61
C PRO A 41 -26.38 38.63 -10.20
N GLN A 42 -26.89 37.73 -9.35
CA GLN A 42 -26.17 36.52 -8.92
C GLN A 42 -26.08 35.53 -10.10
N ALA A 43 -27.20 35.29 -10.80
CA ALA A 43 -27.22 34.45 -11.99
C ALA A 43 -26.24 34.94 -13.06
N THR A 44 -26.18 36.26 -13.32
CA THR A 44 -25.20 36.86 -14.24
C THR A 44 -23.76 36.57 -13.83
N LYS A 45 -23.41 36.77 -12.55
CA LYS A 45 -22.05 36.48 -12.05
C LYS A 45 -21.67 35.01 -12.23
N HIS A 46 -22.61 34.11 -11.97
CA HIS A 46 -22.43 32.67 -12.17
C HIS A 46 -22.24 32.32 -13.65
N LEU A 47 -23.09 32.84 -14.54
CA LEU A 47 -23.00 32.63 -15.98
C LEU A 47 -21.70 33.18 -16.57
N GLN A 48 -21.22 34.36 -16.12
CA GLN A 48 -19.91 34.88 -16.52
C GLN A 48 -18.76 33.97 -16.07
N THR A 49 -18.88 33.32 -14.92
CA THR A 49 -17.87 32.38 -14.43
C THR A 49 -17.88 31.09 -15.24
N LEU A 50 -19.06 30.57 -15.55
CA LEU A 50 -19.24 29.41 -16.42
C LEU A 50 -18.75 29.69 -17.85
N GLU A 51 -19.01 30.88 -18.39
CA GLU A 51 -18.59 31.32 -19.72
C GLU A 51 -17.06 31.43 -19.80
N ARG A 52 -16.41 32.01 -18.78
CA ARG A 52 -14.94 32.03 -18.67
C ARG A 52 -14.32 30.65 -18.52
N ALA A 53 -15.06 29.69 -17.96
CA ALA A 53 -14.64 28.29 -17.86
C ALA A 53 -14.94 27.48 -19.14
N GLY A 54 -15.53 28.10 -20.17
CA GLY A 54 -15.93 27.46 -21.42
C GLY A 54 -17.14 26.54 -21.30
N LEU A 55 -17.81 26.50 -20.15
CA LEU A 55 -18.93 25.57 -19.88
C LEU A 55 -20.25 26.05 -20.50
N VAL A 56 -20.38 27.34 -20.77
CA VAL A 56 -21.53 27.91 -21.46
C VAL A 56 -21.06 28.90 -22.50
N VAL A 57 -21.82 29.02 -23.57
CA VAL A 57 -21.70 30.10 -24.55
C VAL A 57 -22.90 31.00 -24.47
N SER A 58 -22.78 32.19 -25.04
CA SER A 58 -23.86 33.13 -25.07
C SER A 58 -24.00 33.85 -26.40
N GLN A 59 -25.24 34.19 -26.74
CA GLN A 59 -25.57 34.95 -27.94
C GLN A 59 -26.63 36.00 -27.63
N ARG A 60 -26.54 37.15 -28.29
CA ARG A 60 -27.58 38.18 -28.22
C ARG A 60 -28.75 37.80 -29.13
N SER A 61 -29.96 37.83 -28.58
CA SER A 61 -31.23 37.65 -29.29
C SER A 61 -32.17 38.81 -28.94
N GLY A 62 -32.23 39.80 -29.84
CA GLY A 62 -32.93 41.06 -29.61
C GLY A 62 -32.39 41.82 -28.39
N GLN A 63 -33.26 42.03 -27.39
CA GLN A 63 -32.92 42.67 -26.12
C GLN A 63 -32.41 41.69 -25.04
N ARG A 64 -32.39 40.38 -25.31
CA ARG A 64 -32.01 39.34 -24.34
C ARG A 64 -30.68 38.69 -24.70
N LYS A 65 -29.97 38.20 -23.70
CA LYS A 65 -28.77 37.35 -23.86
C LYS A 65 -29.18 35.91 -23.53
N ILE A 66 -29.07 35.02 -24.53
CA ILE A 66 -29.38 33.59 -24.40
C ILE A 66 -28.07 32.86 -24.12
N PHE A 67 -28.11 31.95 -23.15
CA PHE A 67 -26.99 31.08 -22.80
C PHE A 67 -27.33 29.65 -23.21
N ALA A 68 -26.32 28.92 -23.66
CA ALA A 68 -26.41 27.49 -23.99
C ALA A 68 -25.24 26.75 -23.34
N LEU A 69 -25.49 25.50 -22.95
CA LEU A 69 -24.47 24.63 -22.38
C LEU A 69 -23.52 24.11 -23.47
N GLU A 70 -22.22 24.12 -23.19
CA GLU A 70 -21.22 23.49 -24.03
C GLU A 70 -20.92 22.07 -23.55
N ALA A 71 -21.28 21.07 -24.37
CA ALA A 71 -21.11 19.67 -24.02
C ALA A 71 -19.65 19.20 -24.09
N GLY A 72 -18.80 19.83 -24.91
CA GLY A 72 -17.40 19.42 -25.13
C GLY A 72 -16.60 19.35 -23.82
N PRO A 73 -16.49 20.45 -23.06
CA PRO A 73 -15.76 20.46 -21.78
C PRO A 73 -16.31 19.48 -20.74
N LEU A 74 -17.61 19.20 -20.75
CA LEU A 74 -18.22 18.20 -19.87
C LEU A 74 -17.85 16.77 -20.27
N ARG A 75 -17.81 16.47 -21.58
CA ARG A 75 -17.34 15.16 -22.09
C ARG A 75 -15.87 14.94 -21.75
N ASP A 76 -15.03 15.96 -21.94
CA ASP A 76 -13.61 15.89 -21.59
C ASP A 76 -13.42 15.62 -20.09
N LEU A 77 -14.22 16.28 -19.25
CA LEU A 77 -14.21 16.02 -17.81
C LEU A 77 -14.68 14.60 -17.48
N ALA A 78 -15.75 14.12 -18.10
CA ALA A 78 -16.26 12.76 -17.90
C ALA A 78 -15.20 11.71 -18.26
N VAL A 79 -14.49 11.88 -19.38
CA VAL A 79 -13.37 10.99 -19.78
C VAL A 79 -12.24 11.01 -18.74
N ARG A 80 -11.88 12.20 -18.23
CA ARG A 80 -10.84 12.33 -17.20
C ARG A 80 -11.24 11.66 -15.89
N LEU A 81 -12.48 11.87 -15.43
CA LEU A 81 -13.02 11.24 -14.24
C LEU A 81 -13.11 9.71 -14.40
N GLY A 82 -13.53 9.23 -15.58
CA GLY A 82 -13.50 7.82 -15.93
C GLY A 82 -12.11 7.22 -15.83
N ARG A 83 -11.09 7.85 -16.44
CA ARG A 83 -9.69 7.39 -16.33
C ARG A 83 -9.18 7.35 -14.89
N LEU A 84 -9.62 8.29 -14.04
CA LEU A 84 -9.28 8.30 -12.62
C LEU A 84 -9.94 7.12 -11.90
N ALA A 85 -11.23 6.87 -12.15
CA ALA A 85 -11.96 5.73 -11.62
C ALA A 85 -11.35 4.40 -12.10
N ASP A 86 -11.09 4.23 -13.40
CA ASP A 86 -10.42 3.06 -13.95
C ASP A 86 -9.03 2.83 -13.31
N GLY A 87 -8.32 3.93 -12.99
CA GLY A 87 -7.06 3.88 -12.27
C GLY A 87 -7.21 3.35 -10.85
N ALA A 88 -8.24 3.77 -10.14
CA ALA A 88 -8.57 3.27 -8.81
C ALA A 88 -9.00 1.79 -8.86
N ASP A 89 -9.82 1.40 -9.84
CA ASP A 89 -10.29 0.01 -10.01
C ASP A 89 -9.14 -0.95 -10.37
N ARG A 90 -8.16 -0.50 -11.15
CA ARG A 90 -6.93 -1.28 -11.41
C ARG A 90 -6.13 -1.56 -10.13
N GLN A 91 -6.29 -0.74 -9.10
CA GLN A 91 -5.68 -0.94 -7.78
C GLN A 91 -6.65 -1.62 -6.79
N SER A 92 -7.70 -2.28 -7.28
CA SER A 92 -8.72 -2.94 -6.44
C SER A 92 -8.15 -3.95 -5.46
N THR A 93 -7.08 -4.67 -5.82
CA THR A 93 -6.37 -5.56 -4.89
C THR A 93 -5.72 -4.78 -3.75
N VAL A 94 -5.04 -3.68 -4.06
CA VAL A 94 -4.44 -2.78 -3.06
C VAL A 94 -5.53 -2.17 -2.15
N ARG A 95 -6.69 -1.83 -2.72
CA ARG A 95 -7.83 -1.33 -1.94
C ARG A 95 -8.43 -2.40 -1.03
N ALA A 96 -8.57 -3.63 -1.52
CA ALA A 96 -9.04 -4.75 -0.73
C ALA A 96 -8.06 -5.09 0.40
N ASP A 97 -6.75 -5.06 0.14
CA ASP A 97 -5.73 -5.24 1.17
C ASP A 97 -5.82 -4.15 2.25
N PHE A 98 -6.06 -2.89 1.84
CA PHE A 98 -6.30 -1.78 2.77
C PHE A 98 -7.55 -1.99 3.63
N ASP A 99 -8.68 -2.38 3.02
CA ASP A 99 -9.95 -2.58 3.75
C ASP A 99 -9.86 -3.82 4.68
N ASN A 100 -9.24 -4.92 4.22
CA ASN A 100 -8.98 -6.12 5.02
C ASN A 100 -8.06 -5.83 6.20
N TYR A 101 -7.00 -5.04 5.99
CA TYR A 101 -6.12 -4.59 7.04
C TYR A 101 -6.88 -3.77 8.09
N GLY A 102 -7.74 -2.83 7.65
CA GLY A 102 -8.58 -2.05 8.56
C GLY A 102 -9.54 -2.90 9.40
N ALA A 103 -10.14 -3.94 8.81
CA ALA A 103 -11.01 -4.86 9.53
C ALA A 103 -10.25 -5.71 10.57
N SER A 104 -9.11 -6.29 10.18
CA SER A 104 -8.24 -7.07 11.08
C SER A 104 -7.72 -6.21 12.24
N LEU A 105 -7.32 -4.97 11.94
CA LEU A 105 -6.89 -4.00 12.94
C LEU A 105 -7.97 -3.71 13.98
N ALA A 106 -9.21 -3.48 13.52
CA ALA A 106 -10.34 -3.23 14.42
C ALA A 106 -10.63 -4.43 15.33
N GLU A 107 -10.51 -5.65 14.81
CA GLU A 107 -10.68 -6.88 15.60
C GLU A 107 -9.58 -7.04 16.65
N GLU A 108 -8.31 -6.83 16.28
CA GLU A 108 -7.18 -6.93 17.22
C GLU A 108 -7.27 -5.87 18.33
N LEU A 109 -7.57 -4.62 17.98
CA LEU A 109 -7.79 -3.54 18.95
C LEU A 109 -8.94 -3.85 19.92
N ALA A 110 -10.01 -4.48 19.44
CA ALA A 110 -11.11 -4.88 20.30
C ALA A 110 -10.71 -6.01 21.27
N SER A 111 -9.75 -6.86 20.90
CA SER A 111 -9.26 -7.96 21.74
C SER A 111 -8.15 -7.54 22.73
N ALA A 112 -7.40 -6.49 22.40
CA ALA A 112 -6.27 -5.97 23.18
C ALA A 112 -6.73 -5.25 24.45
N THR A 113 -7.18 -6.02 25.44
CA THR A 113 -7.84 -5.50 26.66
C THR A 113 -6.92 -5.45 27.88
N ALA A 114 -5.73 -6.04 27.82
CA ALA A 114 -4.82 -6.13 28.95
C ALA A 114 -3.34 -6.18 28.53
N HIS A 115 -2.43 -5.96 29.48
CA HIS A 115 -1.00 -6.24 29.27
C HIS A 115 -0.77 -7.74 29.02
N ARG A 116 0.21 -8.07 28.17
CA ARG A 116 0.55 -9.44 27.75
C ARG A 116 -0.58 -10.19 27.03
N TRP A 117 -1.52 -9.46 26.42
CA TRP A 117 -2.69 -10.03 25.74
C TRP A 117 -2.36 -10.91 24.53
N ALA A 118 -1.18 -10.73 23.93
CA ALA A 118 -0.71 -11.48 22.78
C ALA A 118 0.46 -12.43 23.10
N ASP A 119 0.85 -12.58 24.37
CA ASP A 119 1.96 -13.43 24.76
C ASP A 119 1.68 -14.91 24.42
N GLY A 120 2.70 -15.60 23.92
CA GLY A 120 2.60 -16.98 23.46
C GLY A 120 2.03 -17.15 22.04
N ARG A 121 1.44 -16.11 21.43
CA ARG A 121 1.02 -16.17 20.02
C ARG A 121 2.21 -16.46 19.14
N SER A 122 2.03 -17.37 18.18
CA SER A 122 3.10 -17.86 17.32
C SER A 122 2.68 -17.79 15.86
N PHE A 123 3.63 -17.45 15.00
CA PHE A 123 3.44 -17.35 13.56
C PHE A 123 4.44 -18.27 12.86
N SER A 124 4.04 -18.84 11.72
CA SER A 124 4.90 -19.69 10.89
C SER A 124 4.63 -19.44 9.42
N PHE A 125 5.69 -19.19 8.68
CA PHE A 125 5.64 -18.91 7.24
C PHE A 125 6.62 -19.83 6.54
N ARG A 126 6.14 -20.53 5.51
CA ARG A 126 6.98 -21.40 4.69
C ARG A 126 7.02 -20.91 3.25
N ARG A 127 8.18 -21.01 2.63
CA ARG A 127 8.38 -20.76 1.19
C ARG A 127 9.33 -21.80 0.62
N ARG A 128 9.01 -22.28 -0.59
CA ARG A 128 9.94 -23.02 -1.42
C ARG A 128 10.60 -22.05 -2.38
N LEU A 129 11.92 -22.00 -2.38
CA LEU A 129 12.71 -21.08 -3.18
C LEU A 129 13.54 -21.89 -4.17
N ALA A 130 13.48 -21.52 -5.45
CA ALA A 130 14.17 -22.21 -6.53
C ALA A 130 15.66 -21.84 -6.59
N ALA A 131 16.37 -21.94 -5.47
CA ALA A 131 17.78 -21.58 -5.34
C ALA A 131 18.54 -22.54 -4.41
N PRO A 132 19.86 -22.66 -4.57
CA PRO A 132 20.71 -23.34 -3.61
C PRO A 132 20.62 -22.73 -2.21
N ARG A 133 20.78 -23.59 -1.20
CA ARG A 133 20.69 -23.20 0.22
C ARG A 133 21.66 -22.08 0.59
N GLU A 134 22.85 -22.04 -0.01
CA GLU A 134 23.83 -20.96 0.17
C GLU A 134 23.29 -19.59 -0.28
N THR A 135 22.63 -19.54 -1.43
CA THR A 135 22.01 -18.30 -1.94
C THR A 135 20.89 -17.83 -1.02
N VAL A 136 20.05 -18.75 -0.55
CA VAL A 136 18.96 -18.42 0.39
C VAL A 136 19.53 -17.99 1.75
N TRP A 137 20.58 -18.66 2.23
CA TRP A 137 21.26 -18.32 3.48
C TRP A 137 21.82 -16.90 3.45
N ALA A 138 22.53 -16.53 2.38
CA ALA A 138 22.99 -15.16 2.17
C ALA A 138 21.82 -14.18 2.17
N ALA A 139 20.70 -14.50 1.49
CA ALA A 139 19.53 -13.62 1.43
C ALA A 139 18.84 -13.38 2.77
N VAL A 140 18.99 -14.28 3.75
CA VAL A 140 18.38 -14.17 5.10
C VAL A 140 19.37 -13.85 6.22
N THR A 141 20.66 -13.66 5.91
CA THR A 141 21.70 -13.34 6.91
C THR A 141 22.56 -12.12 6.54
N GLU A 142 22.68 -11.76 5.26
CA GLU A 142 23.40 -10.57 4.82
C GLU A 142 22.48 -9.34 4.83
N ALA A 143 22.83 -8.35 5.64
CA ALA A 143 22.02 -7.14 5.82
C ALA A 143 21.65 -6.44 4.50
N ASP A 144 22.58 -6.32 3.56
CA ASP A 144 22.33 -5.65 2.26
C ASP A 144 21.33 -6.40 1.37
N ARG A 145 21.22 -7.72 1.53
CA ARG A 145 20.23 -8.54 0.82
C ARG A 145 18.90 -8.50 1.55
N MET A 146 18.92 -8.66 2.88
CA MET A 146 17.73 -8.59 3.73
C MET A 146 16.99 -7.26 3.59
N ALA A 147 17.72 -6.15 3.49
CA ALA A 147 17.16 -4.80 3.34
C ALA A 147 16.28 -4.63 2.10
N ARG A 148 16.40 -5.53 1.11
CA ARG A 148 15.64 -5.48 -0.15
C ARG A 148 14.27 -6.16 -0.08
N TRP A 149 14.02 -6.98 0.94
CA TRP A 149 12.77 -7.74 1.04
C TRP A 149 12.11 -7.73 2.42
N TRP A 150 12.86 -7.50 3.50
CA TRP A 150 12.36 -7.69 4.87
C TRP A 150 11.54 -6.49 5.38
N VAL A 151 10.48 -6.14 4.64
CA VAL A 151 9.43 -5.17 4.98
C VAL A 151 8.22 -5.37 4.05
N PRO A 152 6.98 -5.10 4.53
CA PRO A 152 5.77 -5.15 3.72
C PRO A 152 5.75 -4.10 2.60
N ASP A 153 4.75 -4.18 1.72
CA ASP A 153 4.83 -3.48 0.43
C ASP A 153 4.89 -1.96 0.51
N HIS A 154 4.15 -1.41 1.47
CA HIS A 154 4.01 0.01 1.73
C HIS A 154 5.22 0.61 2.49
N LEU A 155 6.17 -0.22 2.93
CA LEU A 155 7.36 0.19 3.65
C LEU A 155 8.64 -0.09 2.85
N ARG A 156 9.67 0.70 3.15
CA ARG A 156 11.05 0.47 2.74
C ARG A 156 11.97 0.42 3.94
N VAL A 157 13.00 -0.39 3.87
CA VAL A 157 14.08 -0.37 4.86
C VAL A 157 14.87 0.94 4.68
N ALA A 158 14.91 1.75 5.74
CA ALA A 158 15.76 2.94 5.81
C ALA A 158 17.16 2.58 6.31
N ARG A 159 17.25 1.64 7.26
CA ARG A 159 18.51 1.10 7.77
C ARG A 159 18.30 -0.32 8.27
N LEU A 160 19.25 -1.19 7.97
CA LEU A 160 19.33 -2.52 8.57
C LEU A 160 20.74 -2.79 9.08
N ILE A 161 20.83 -3.17 10.34
CA ILE A 161 22.00 -3.83 10.92
C ILE A 161 21.55 -5.25 11.25
N PHE A 162 22.29 -6.23 10.75
CA PHE A 162 22.07 -7.63 11.05
C PHE A 162 23.42 -8.33 11.14
N GLU A 163 23.95 -8.45 12.35
CA GLU A 163 25.21 -9.13 12.62
C GLU A 163 24.90 -10.61 12.87
N ALA A 164 25.02 -11.46 11.84
CA ALA A 164 24.64 -12.89 11.85
C ALA A 164 25.62 -13.78 12.67
N VAL A 165 25.88 -13.39 13.92
CA VAL A 165 26.71 -14.10 14.89
C VAL A 165 26.03 -14.06 16.26
N PRO A 166 26.20 -15.07 17.14
CA PRO A 166 25.64 -15.03 18.48
C PRO A 166 26.06 -13.75 19.24
N GLY A 167 25.08 -13.03 19.79
CA GLY A 167 25.28 -11.73 20.44
C GLY A 167 25.32 -10.54 19.48
N GLY A 168 25.28 -10.77 18.17
CA GLY A 168 25.26 -9.72 17.15
C GLY A 168 23.98 -8.89 17.18
N ARG A 169 24.09 -7.61 16.87
CA ARG A 169 22.99 -6.66 16.89
C ARG A 169 22.05 -6.86 15.71
N VAL A 170 20.77 -6.65 15.98
CA VAL A 170 19.72 -6.49 14.97
C VAL A 170 19.08 -5.13 15.16
N ILE A 171 19.15 -4.26 14.16
CA ILE A 171 18.44 -2.97 14.14
C ILE A 171 17.76 -2.85 12.79
N GLN A 172 16.46 -2.63 12.81
CA GLN A 172 15.68 -2.39 11.61
C GLN A 172 14.98 -1.04 11.75
N GLU A 173 15.21 -0.14 10.81
CA GLU A 173 14.49 1.12 10.69
C GLU A 173 13.80 1.15 9.33
N TYR A 174 12.55 1.56 9.31
CA TYR A 174 11.76 1.62 8.10
C TYR A 174 11.03 2.95 7.97
N ALA A 175 10.78 3.31 6.72
CA ALA A 175 10.11 4.53 6.30
C ALA A 175 9.02 4.18 5.30
N ASP A 176 8.13 5.14 5.04
CA ASP A 176 7.12 5.01 4.00
C ASP A 176 7.80 4.82 2.63
N ALA A 177 7.35 3.81 1.86
CA ALA A 177 7.90 3.52 0.54
C ALA A 177 7.59 4.62 -0.50
N ALA A 178 6.46 5.31 -0.35
CA ALA A 178 6.06 6.44 -1.16
C ALA A 178 6.81 7.74 -0.77
N ASP A 179 7.25 7.88 0.48
CA ASP A 179 8.11 9.00 0.90
C ASP A 179 9.56 8.81 0.44
N ARG A 180 9.79 9.17 -0.83
CA ARG A 180 11.11 9.22 -1.45
C ARG A 180 11.93 10.43 -1.05
N THR A 181 11.27 11.46 -0.51
CA THR A 181 11.90 12.73 -0.12
C THR A 181 12.38 12.73 1.33
N GLY A 182 11.90 11.79 2.14
CA GLY A 182 12.21 11.71 3.56
C GLY A 182 11.53 12.80 4.39
N VAL A 183 10.42 13.37 3.91
CA VAL A 183 9.69 14.43 4.60
C VAL A 183 9.05 13.90 5.89
N ASP A 184 8.60 12.65 5.87
CA ASP A 184 7.94 12.00 7.01
C ASP A 184 8.95 11.28 7.93
N GLY A 185 10.19 11.09 7.45
CA GLY A 185 11.27 10.50 8.23
C GLY A 185 11.07 8.99 8.46
N LEU A 186 11.41 8.52 9.66
CA LEU A 186 11.23 7.12 10.05
C LEU A 186 9.82 6.90 10.56
N VAL A 187 9.18 5.82 10.09
CA VAL A 187 7.83 5.43 10.53
C VAL A 187 7.85 4.30 11.55
N GLY A 188 9.00 3.63 11.71
CA GLY A 188 9.19 2.70 12.82
C GLY A 188 10.61 2.18 12.93
N ARG A 189 10.85 1.53 14.08
CA ARG A 189 12.14 0.98 14.46
C ARG A 189 11.94 -0.29 15.28
N ALA A 190 12.83 -1.26 15.10
CA ALA A 190 12.89 -2.46 15.90
C ALA A 190 14.35 -2.77 16.27
N GLU A 191 14.55 -3.28 17.48
CA GLU A 191 15.87 -3.58 18.02
C GLU A 191 15.93 -4.99 18.58
N GLY A 192 17.11 -5.62 18.47
CA GLY A 192 17.22 -7.04 18.68
C GLY A 192 18.64 -7.55 18.77
N VAL A 193 18.74 -8.87 18.95
CA VAL A 193 20.00 -9.58 19.10
C VAL A 193 19.91 -10.99 18.54
N VAL A 194 20.93 -11.40 17.80
CA VAL A 194 21.07 -12.79 17.33
C VAL A 194 21.44 -13.67 18.51
N ARG A 195 20.68 -14.76 18.68
CA ARG A 195 20.82 -15.70 19.81
C ARG A 195 21.63 -16.93 19.44
N SER A 196 21.42 -17.48 18.25
CA SER A 196 22.09 -18.69 17.79
C SER A 196 22.22 -18.71 16.28
N VAL A 197 23.33 -19.28 15.78
CA VAL A 197 23.58 -19.45 14.35
C VAL A 197 24.13 -20.85 14.14
N VAL A 198 23.56 -21.57 13.18
CA VAL A 198 24.07 -22.78 12.56
C VAL A 198 24.20 -22.45 11.09
N ASP A 199 25.44 -22.32 10.62
CA ASP A 199 25.72 -21.80 9.28
C ASP A 199 25.05 -22.63 8.19
N GLY A 200 24.42 -21.95 7.22
CA GLY A 200 23.65 -22.57 6.14
C GLY A 200 22.33 -23.24 6.55
N GLU A 201 21.99 -23.30 7.84
CA GLU A 201 20.88 -24.14 8.32
C GLU A 201 19.87 -23.40 9.18
N ARG A 202 20.31 -22.63 10.18
CA ARG A 202 19.40 -22.06 11.15
C ARG A 202 19.96 -20.80 11.80
N ILE A 203 19.15 -19.74 11.85
CA ILE A 203 19.45 -18.56 12.66
C ILE A 203 18.27 -18.25 13.58
N GLY A 204 18.58 -17.99 14.84
CA GLY A 204 17.62 -17.58 15.86
C GLY A 204 17.99 -16.22 16.39
N PHE A 205 17.02 -15.31 16.48
CA PHE A 205 17.24 -13.95 16.95
C PHE A 205 16.00 -13.41 17.64
N ARG A 206 16.19 -12.43 18.52
CA ARG A 206 15.13 -11.68 19.15
C ARG A 206 15.01 -10.33 18.48
N LEU A 207 13.79 -9.84 18.26
CA LEU A 207 13.54 -8.51 17.72
C LEU A 207 12.31 -7.91 18.41
N SER A 208 12.41 -6.64 18.79
CA SER A 208 11.40 -5.90 19.53
C SER A 208 11.07 -4.61 18.81
N PRO A 209 9.89 -4.49 18.16
CA PRO A 209 9.42 -3.22 17.62
C PRO A 209 9.23 -2.19 18.73
N LEU A 210 9.51 -0.93 18.40
CA LEU A 210 9.36 0.20 19.31
C LEU A 210 8.11 1.00 18.96
N LEU A 211 7.37 1.40 19.99
CA LEU A 211 6.31 2.39 19.90
C LEU A 211 6.90 3.77 19.59
N PRO A 212 6.08 4.74 19.14
CA PRO A 212 6.53 6.13 18.93
C PRO A 212 7.16 6.77 20.18
N THR A 213 6.79 6.29 21.38
CA THR A 213 7.35 6.72 22.66
C THR A 213 8.77 6.19 22.91
N GLY A 214 9.25 5.25 22.09
CA GLY A 214 10.50 4.51 22.27
C GLY A 214 10.38 3.28 23.18
N ALA A 215 9.20 3.04 23.79
CA ALA A 215 8.96 1.83 24.57
C ALA A 215 8.82 0.60 23.65
N VAL A 216 9.13 -0.58 24.19
CA VAL A 216 8.94 -1.85 23.46
C VAL A 216 7.45 -2.13 23.30
N ALA A 217 7.01 -2.39 22.06
CA ALA A 217 5.64 -2.80 21.76
C ALA A 217 5.40 -4.27 22.14
N PHE A 218 6.31 -5.14 21.69
CA PHE A 218 6.41 -6.53 22.11
C PHE A 218 7.80 -7.05 21.76
N THR A 219 8.10 -8.25 22.20
CA THR A 219 9.32 -8.98 21.85
C THR A 219 8.95 -10.23 21.06
N ALA A 220 9.58 -10.44 19.91
CA ALA A 220 9.43 -11.68 19.15
C ALA A 220 10.75 -12.46 19.11
N ASP A 221 10.66 -13.75 19.43
CA ASP A 221 11.77 -14.70 19.32
C ASP A 221 11.62 -15.48 18.01
N TYR A 222 12.48 -15.15 17.04
CA TYR A 222 12.51 -15.71 15.70
C TYR A 222 13.40 -16.94 15.60
N THR A 223 12.98 -17.88 14.76
CA THR A 223 13.78 -18.99 14.25
C THR A 223 13.56 -19.10 12.75
N VAL A 224 14.63 -18.93 11.99
CA VAL A 224 14.67 -19.16 10.54
C VAL A 224 15.43 -20.45 10.30
N THR A 225 14.85 -21.38 9.57
CA THR A 225 15.48 -22.65 9.19
C THR A 225 15.45 -22.85 7.69
N LEU A 226 16.54 -23.40 7.16
CA LEU A 226 16.67 -23.82 5.77
C LEU A 226 16.88 -25.33 5.70
N ALA A 227 16.17 -25.96 4.76
CA ALA A 227 16.38 -27.36 4.41
C ALA A 227 16.50 -27.50 2.90
N ASP A 228 17.36 -28.41 2.45
CA ASP A 228 17.35 -28.81 1.05
C ASP A 228 16.02 -29.49 0.76
N HIS A 229 15.34 -29.04 -0.29
CA HIS A 229 14.15 -29.73 -0.77
C HIS A 229 14.50 -30.49 -2.05
N ARG A 230 14.40 -31.81 -1.96
CA ARG A 230 14.43 -32.72 -3.11
C ARG A 230 13.00 -33.23 -3.26
N ASP A 231 12.39 -33.04 -4.42
CA ASP A 231 11.10 -33.65 -4.70
C ASP A 231 11.25 -35.17 -4.51
N ALA A 232 10.28 -35.81 -3.86
CA ALA A 232 10.30 -37.26 -3.72
C ALA A 232 10.32 -37.89 -5.12
N PRO A 233 11.12 -38.94 -5.37
CA PRO A 233 11.08 -39.63 -6.66
C PRO A 233 9.72 -40.33 -6.79
N GLY A 234 8.77 -39.67 -7.45
CA GLY A 234 7.35 -40.03 -7.41
C GLY A 234 6.63 -39.74 -8.73
N GLY A 235 7.02 -40.47 -9.78
CA GLY A 235 6.14 -40.92 -10.87
C GLY A 235 5.39 -39.89 -11.70
N ALA A 236 6.01 -39.35 -12.75
CA ALA A 236 5.48 -39.32 -14.12
C ALA A 236 6.42 -38.55 -15.07
N SER A 237 6.74 -39.19 -16.19
CA SER A 237 7.59 -38.75 -17.31
C SER A 237 9.08 -38.60 -17.00
N ALA A 238 9.86 -39.53 -17.55
CA ALA A 238 11.31 -39.40 -17.67
C ALA A 238 11.62 -38.17 -18.53
N GLY A 239 11.83 -37.02 -17.88
CA GLY A 239 12.52 -35.90 -18.47
C GLY A 239 13.97 -36.27 -18.80
N ASP A 240 14.56 -35.51 -19.71
CA ASP A 240 15.93 -35.68 -20.19
C ASP A 240 16.93 -35.87 -19.02
N PRO A 241 17.58 -37.05 -18.88
CA PRO A 241 18.52 -37.33 -17.79
C PRO A 241 19.79 -36.47 -17.83
N SER A 242 19.98 -35.65 -18.87
CA SER A 242 21.07 -34.68 -18.96
C SER A 242 20.74 -33.32 -18.34
N ARG A 243 19.49 -33.06 -17.94
CA ARG A 243 19.09 -31.82 -17.27
C ARG A 243 19.15 -31.99 -15.75
N PRO A 244 20.07 -31.30 -15.03
CA PRO A 244 20.08 -31.33 -13.58
C PRO A 244 18.74 -30.82 -13.04
N GLU A 245 18.18 -31.54 -12.06
CA GLU A 245 16.98 -31.07 -11.37
C GLU A 245 17.25 -29.71 -10.72
N PRO A 246 16.29 -28.77 -10.77
CA PRO A 246 16.46 -27.48 -10.14
C PRO A 246 16.64 -27.67 -8.63
N VAL A 247 17.76 -27.19 -8.09
CA VAL A 247 18.02 -27.19 -6.64
C VAL A 247 17.03 -26.25 -5.97
N THR A 248 16.25 -26.76 -5.02
CA THR A 248 15.30 -25.95 -4.26
C THR A 248 15.59 -26.00 -2.77
N THR A 249 15.31 -24.90 -2.08
CA THR A 249 15.48 -24.75 -0.63
C THR A 249 14.12 -24.46 -0.01
N GLU A 250 13.78 -25.19 1.06
CA GLU A 250 12.67 -24.85 1.93
C GLU A 250 13.13 -23.86 3.01
N LEU A 251 12.49 -22.70 3.03
CA LEU A 251 12.63 -21.69 4.07
C LEU A 251 11.41 -21.77 5.00
N ASP A 252 11.66 -21.91 6.30
CA ASP A 252 10.65 -21.81 7.35
C ASP A 252 11.05 -20.71 8.33
N VAL A 253 10.18 -19.72 8.50
CA VAL A 253 10.32 -18.63 9.45
C VAL A 253 9.23 -18.78 10.50
N ARG A 254 9.64 -18.93 11.76
CA ARG A 254 8.73 -19.00 12.91
C ARG A 254 9.11 -17.97 13.93
N PHE A 255 8.12 -17.42 14.61
CA PHE A 255 8.39 -16.63 15.80
C PHE A 255 7.23 -16.65 16.76
N ARG A 256 7.55 -16.37 18.03
CA ARG A 256 6.59 -16.28 19.13
C ARG A 256 6.70 -14.92 19.79
N ILE A 257 5.56 -14.33 20.12
CA ILE A 257 5.43 -13.04 20.79
C ILE A 257 5.46 -13.23 22.31
N ASP A 258 6.14 -12.31 22.98
CA ASP A 258 6.21 -12.13 24.43
C ASP A 258 6.21 -10.65 24.78
N ASP A 259 5.88 -10.33 26.03
CA ASP A 259 5.96 -8.97 26.60
C ASP A 259 5.15 -7.94 25.81
N SER A 260 3.99 -8.34 25.30
CA SER A 260 3.09 -7.49 24.52
C SER A 260 2.39 -6.44 25.36
N VAL A 261 2.18 -5.25 24.79
CA VAL A 261 1.34 -4.18 25.37
C VAL A 261 0.11 -3.95 24.49
N VAL A 262 -0.91 -3.28 25.02
CA VAL A 262 -2.16 -3.05 24.27
C VAL A 262 -1.90 -2.23 23.00
N GLU A 263 -1.01 -1.24 23.10
CA GLU A 263 -0.58 -0.36 22.03
C GLU A 263 0.16 -1.10 20.90
N SER A 264 0.48 -2.38 21.07
CA SER A 264 1.07 -3.21 20.02
C SER A 264 0.05 -3.87 19.09
N ALA A 265 -1.25 -3.69 19.31
CA ALA A 265 -2.32 -4.29 18.49
C ALA A 265 -2.11 -4.04 16.99
N ASP A 266 -1.80 -2.80 16.61
CA ASP A 266 -1.60 -2.41 15.22
C ASP A 266 -0.43 -3.17 14.57
N PHE A 267 0.66 -3.36 15.32
CA PHE A 267 1.80 -4.12 14.84
C PHE A 267 1.46 -5.59 14.66
N ILE A 268 0.67 -6.17 15.58
CA ILE A 268 0.35 -7.60 15.59
C ILE A 268 -0.68 -7.94 14.50
N ALA A 269 -1.69 -7.08 14.29
CA ALA A 269 -2.68 -7.24 13.21
C ALA A 269 -2.04 -7.35 11.83
N GLY A 270 -0.97 -6.57 11.59
CA GLY A 270 -0.27 -6.54 10.31
C GLY A 270 0.70 -7.69 10.05
N ILE A 271 0.98 -8.55 11.04
CA ILE A 271 2.06 -9.54 10.95
C ILE A 271 1.87 -10.50 9.78
N GLU A 272 0.71 -11.13 9.67
CA GLU A 272 0.52 -12.21 8.71
C GLU A 272 0.56 -11.69 7.26
N LEU A 273 -0.13 -10.58 7.00
CA LEU A 273 -0.10 -9.91 5.70
C LEU A 273 1.31 -9.44 5.36
N GLY A 274 1.96 -8.74 6.29
CA GLY A 274 3.26 -8.13 6.04
C GLY A 274 4.39 -9.13 5.82
N TRP A 275 4.38 -10.25 6.54
CA TRP A 275 5.34 -11.34 6.33
C TRP A 275 5.13 -12.06 5.01
N ASN A 276 3.88 -12.29 4.59
CA ASN A 276 3.61 -12.88 3.28
C ASN A 276 4.15 -11.99 2.15
N GLN A 277 3.88 -10.68 2.19
CA GLN A 277 4.42 -9.72 1.22
C GLN A 277 5.96 -9.70 1.21
N SER A 278 6.58 -9.69 2.40
CA SER A 278 8.04 -9.69 2.53
C SER A 278 8.67 -10.96 1.90
N LEU A 279 8.06 -12.12 2.12
CA LEU A 279 8.54 -13.39 1.59
C LEU A 279 8.31 -13.54 0.08
N ASP A 280 7.25 -12.95 -0.45
CA ASP A 280 6.99 -12.91 -1.89
C ASP A 280 8.03 -12.01 -2.60
N ARG A 281 8.43 -10.89 -1.97
CA ARG A 281 9.57 -10.07 -2.41
C ARG A 281 10.87 -10.85 -2.41
N LEU A 282 11.16 -11.62 -1.36
CA LEU A 282 12.35 -12.47 -1.28
C LEU A 282 12.38 -13.47 -2.45
N ALA A 283 11.26 -14.14 -2.73
CA ALA A 283 11.16 -15.08 -3.84
C ALA A 283 11.40 -14.39 -5.20
N ALA A 284 10.85 -13.20 -5.40
CA ALA A 284 11.06 -12.40 -6.60
C ALA A 284 12.53 -11.98 -6.79
N LEU A 285 13.21 -11.56 -5.72
CA LEU A 285 14.63 -11.19 -5.74
C LEU A 285 15.51 -12.39 -6.14
N ILE A 286 15.29 -13.54 -5.51
CA ILE A 286 16.03 -14.77 -5.80
C ILE A 286 15.86 -15.16 -7.28
N ASN A 287 14.64 -15.08 -7.81
CA ASN A 287 14.38 -15.38 -9.21
C ASN A 287 15.04 -14.38 -10.17
N ALA A 288 15.24 -13.13 -9.76
CA ALA A 288 15.89 -12.10 -10.57
C ALA A 288 17.41 -12.25 -10.60
N GLU A 289 18.04 -12.70 -9.50
CA GLU A 289 19.50 -12.92 -9.41
C GLU A 289 20.00 -14.15 -10.21
N GLN A 290 19.09 -14.99 -10.68
CA GLN A 290 19.38 -16.20 -11.47
C GLN A 290 19.29 -16.01 -12.99
N LYS A 291 18.83 -14.84 -13.44
CA LYS A 291 18.74 -14.47 -14.87
C LYS A 291 19.97 -13.70 -15.31
#